data_AF-A0A1I8JEL7-F1
#
_entry.id   AF-A0A1I8JEL7-F1
#
_cell.length_a   1.000
_cell.length_b   1.000
_cell.length_c   1.000
_cell.angle_alpha   90.00
_cell.angle_beta   90.00
_cell.angle_gamma   90.00
#
_symmetry.space_group_name_H-M   'P 1'
#
loop_
_entity.id
_entity.type
_entity.pdbx_description
1 polymer ?
#
loop_
_entity_poly.entity_id
_entity_poly.type
_entity_poly.pdbx_seq_one_letter_code
_entity_poly.pdbx_strand_id
1 'polypeptide(L)'
;MGSVINSVKSNIRRILSANTRFSNYVVATFGDPYVRRVIKTRSITAVRNFLKRLSARGGGDCPEYAMSGALDAAKSADSNSVMLLFTDASAKDKRRVGQVSSLAKRKRIRVFTVESGNMCGKAPEFKQLARKSFGEVSRLRSGTFNKNAVVELSGTVDANEFSSRCKRVRSTPSSLSSYKSKVGQCFEFRVTGRLRGNVWGSGIYTADSSLSKAAVHAGIVRNGQTKYIRVRVLRGRSSYRSTRRNGVKTRRYGRYRLSYKFIGSRSVPSKKPRSCPSGSRLSVTSRRTCRCAPISPGRKLGSLIFVIDITGSMGSVINSVKSNIRRILSANTRFSNYVVATFGDPYVRRVIKTRSITAVRNFLKRLSARGGGDCPEYAMSGALDAAKSADSNSVMLLFTDASAKDKRRVGQVSSLAKRKRIRVFTVESGNMCGKAPEFKQLARKSFGEVSRLRSGTFNKLMEFLRRAVKGRISFSAFPRSPSALKKALRGTKRIIRGIETYS
;
A
#
# COMPACT_ATOMS: atom_id res chain seq x y z
N MET A 1 3.54 30.85 -15.71
CA MET A 1 4.69 30.02 -15.23
C MET A 1 4.95 30.08 -13.72
N GLY A 2 4.88 31.24 -13.04
CA GLY A 2 5.18 31.37 -11.60
C GLY A 2 4.33 30.48 -10.65
N SER A 3 3.06 30.22 -11.00
CA SER A 3 2.17 29.37 -10.21
C SER A 3 2.55 27.87 -10.24
N VAL A 4 3.03 27.38 -11.38
CA VAL A 4 3.44 25.98 -11.57
C VAL A 4 4.71 25.68 -10.79
N ILE A 5 5.73 26.54 -10.91
CA ILE A 5 7.01 26.32 -10.23
C ILE A 5 6.88 26.41 -8.70
N ASN A 6 6.07 27.32 -8.18
CA ASN A 6 5.78 27.41 -6.75
C ASN A 6 5.04 26.17 -6.24
N SER A 7 4.16 25.60 -7.07
CA SER A 7 3.46 24.35 -6.74
C SER A 7 4.39 23.13 -6.78
N VAL A 8 5.33 23.07 -7.73
CA VAL A 8 6.40 22.05 -7.77
C VAL A 8 7.26 22.14 -6.50
N LYS A 9 7.71 23.35 -6.12
CA LYS A 9 8.48 23.58 -4.89
C LYS A 9 7.71 23.09 -3.65
N SER A 10 6.43 23.41 -3.54
CA SER A 10 5.56 22.97 -2.43
C SER A 10 5.45 21.45 -2.34
N ASN A 11 5.21 20.77 -3.47
CA ASN A 11 5.10 19.31 -3.51
C ASN A 11 6.40 18.61 -3.17
N ILE A 12 7.54 19.08 -3.70
CA ILE A 12 8.84 18.47 -3.38
C ILE A 12 9.14 18.62 -1.89
N ARG A 13 8.85 19.78 -1.26
CA ARG A 13 9.02 19.94 0.20
C ARG A 13 8.23 18.91 1.01
N ARG A 14 7.01 18.57 0.60
CA ARG A 14 6.16 17.55 1.25
C ARG A 14 6.67 16.13 1.01
N ILE A 15 7.21 15.84 -0.17
CA ILE A 15 7.85 14.56 -0.48
C ILE A 15 9.09 14.37 0.40
N LEU A 16 9.91 15.40 0.53
CA LEU A 16 11.12 15.37 1.35
C LEU A 16 10.81 15.17 2.84
N SER A 17 9.75 15.78 3.37
CA SER A 17 9.35 15.60 4.78
C SER A 17 8.76 14.22 5.09
N ALA A 18 8.22 13.52 4.08
CA ALA A 18 7.69 12.18 4.20
C ALA A 18 8.71 11.07 3.88
N ASN A 19 9.89 11.40 3.35
CA ASN A 19 10.86 10.41 2.91
C ASN A 19 11.54 9.71 4.10
N THR A 20 11.30 8.40 4.21
CA THR A 20 11.94 7.52 5.20
C THR A 20 12.79 6.41 4.55
N ARG A 21 12.97 6.44 3.22
CA ARG A 21 13.42 5.27 2.44
C ARG A 21 14.57 5.51 1.47
N PHE A 22 14.74 6.72 0.94
CA PHE A 22 15.84 7.01 0.00
C PHE A 22 17.01 7.68 0.72
N SER A 23 18.23 7.20 0.43
CA SER A 23 19.48 7.63 1.08
C SER A 23 20.08 8.91 0.49
N ASN A 24 19.62 9.35 -0.67
CA ASN A 24 20.06 10.56 -1.36
C ASN A 24 18.99 11.05 -2.34
N TYR A 25 19.26 12.22 -2.91
CA TYR A 25 18.40 12.96 -3.82
C TYR A 25 19.20 13.38 -5.04
N VAL A 26 18.56 13.36 -6.21
CA VAL A 26 19.05 13.99 -7.42
C VAL A 26 18.03 15.02 -7.85
N VAL A 27 18.49 16.24 -8.12
CA VAL A 27 17.65 17.30 -8.68
C VAL A 27 18.32 17.77 -9.96
N ALA A 28 17.57 17.77 -11.06
CA ALA A 28 18.01 18.26 -12.35
C ALA A 28 16.99 19.27 -12.87
N THR A 29 17.45 20.29 -13.59
CA THR A 29 16.57 21.21 -14.33
C THR A 29 16.76 21.03 -15.82
N PHE A 30 15.75 21.45 -16.57
CA PHE A 30 15.80 21.61 -18.02
C PHE A 30 15.04 22.88 -18.38
N GLY A 31 15.22 23.33 -19.62
CA GLY A 31 14.61 24.53 -20.18
C GLY A 31 15.10 24.68 -21.61
N ASP A 32 14.77 25.81 -22.23
CA ASP A 32 15.21 26.14 -23.59
C ASP A 32 15.76 27.58 -23.64
N PRO A 33 17.07 27.78 -23.82
CA PRO A 33 18.10 26.77 -24.11
C PRO A 33 18.37 25.82 -22.94
N TYR A 34 18.82 24.58 -23.24
CA TYR A 34 19.18 23.61 -22.21
C TYR A 34 20.45 24.01 -21.48
N VAL A 35 20.31 24.42 -20.21
CA VAL A 35 21.44 24.63 -19.30
C VAL A 35 21.52 23.47 -18.30
N ARG A 36 22.58 22.67 -18.40
CA ARG A 36 22.82 21.54 -17.50
C ARG A 36 22.99 22.02 -16.05
N ARG A 37 22.00 21.73 -15.19
CA ARG A 37 22.12 21.92 -13.74
C ARG A 37 21.60 20.67 -13.03
N VAL A 38 22.53 19.89 -12.47
CA VAL A 38 22.20 18.68 -11.72
C VAL A 38 22.97 18.65 -10.40
N ILE A 39 22.25 18.39 -9.31
CA ILE A 39 22.85 18.13 -8.00
C ILE A 39 22.52 16.72 -7.54
N LYS A 40 23.48 16.05 -6.90
CA LYS A 40 23.27 14.81 -6.14
C LYS A 40 23.68 15.07 -4.71
N THR A 41 22.78 14.86 -3.76
CA THR A 41 23.04 15.20 -2.35
C THR A 41 22.32 14.27 -1.39
N ARG A 42 22.89 14.07 -0.20
CA ARG A 42 22.18 13.43 0.92
C ARG A 42 21.45 14.46 1.80
N SER A 43 21.77 15.74 1.64
CA SER A 43 21.23 16.83 2.45
C SER A 43 19.88 17.30 1.90
N ILE A 44 18.83 17.09 2.69
CA ILE A 44 17.50 17.66 2.42
C ILE A 44 17.59 19.19 2.36
N THR A 45 18.46 19.80 3.18
CA THR A 45 18.69 21.25 3.18
C THR A 45 19.28 21.74 1.86
N ALA A 46 20.23 21.00 1.27
CA ALA A 46 20.78 21.34 -0.03
C ALA A 46 19.71 21.28 -1.14
N VAL A 47 18.82 20.29 -1.11
CA VAL A 47 17.66 20.23 -2.04
C VAL A 47 16.73 21.41 -1.82
N ARG A 48 16.41 21.76 -0.57
CA ARG A 48 15.56 22.92 -0.26
C ARG A 48 16.16 24.24 -0.75
N ASN A 49 17.47 24.42 -0.59
CA ASN A 49 18.18 25.61 -1.06
C ASN A 49 18.20 25.69 -2.59
N PHE A 50 18.41 24.56 -3.26
CA PHE A 50 18.28 24.47 -4.72
C PHE A 50 16.88 24.90 -5.19
N LEU A 51 15.83 24.40 -4.55
CA LEU A 51 14.44 24.75 -4.87
C LEU A 51 14.11 26.21 -4.57
N LYS A 52 14.72 26.83 -3.56
CA LYS A 52 14.53 28.27 -3.27
C LYS A 52 15.00 29.11 -4.46
N ARG A 53 16.19 28.82 -4.99
CA ARG A 53 16.83 29.53 -6.11
C ARG A 53 16.23 29.23 -7.49
N LEU A 54 15.38 28.20 -7.59
CA LEU A 54 14.77 27.81 -8.84
C LEU A 54 13.72 28.85 -9.29
N SER A 55 13.93 29.55 -10.38
CA SER A 55 12.94 30.43 -11.01
C SER A 55 12.59 29.93 -12.40
N ALA A 56 11.35 30.18 -12.84
CA ALA A 56 11.00 30.02 -14.24
C ALA A 56 11.68 31.18 -14.97
N ARG A 57 12.54 30.88 -15.94
CA ARG A 57 13.18 31.87 -16.81
C ARG A 57 12.68 31.58 -18.22
N GLY A 58 12.46 32.63 -19.01
CA GLY A 58 11.88 32.59 -20.34
C GLY A 58 12.48 31.46 -21.18
N GLY A 59 11.69 30.42 -21.40
CA GLY A 59 11.99 29.41 -22.40
C GLY A 59 11.66 30.00 -23.77
N GLY A 60 12.56 29.86 -24.74
CA GLY A 60 12.39 30.41 -26.09
C GLY A 60 11.03 30.06 -26.69
N ASP A 61 10.88 28.83 -27.16
CA ASP A 61 9.65 28.29 -27.72
C ASP A 61 9.29 26.96 -27.05
N CYS A 62 7.99 26.67 -26.97
CA CYS A 62 7.52 25.32 -26.72
C CYS A 62 7.72 24.49 -28.00
N PRO A 63 8.44 23.34 -28.01
CA PRO A 63 8.77 22.40 -26.90
C PRO A 63 10.11 22.62 -26.13
N GLU A 64 10.32 21.96 -24.97
CA GLU A 64 11.54 22.10 -24.11
C GLU A 64 12.51 20.89 -24.14
N TYR A 65 13.74 21.03 -23.63
CA TYR A 65 14.76 19.94 -23.55
C TYR A 65 14.59 18.96 -22.37
N ALA A 66 13.37 18.47 -22.15
CA ALA A 66 13.03 17.60 -21.02
C ALA A 66 13.82 16.28 -20.99
N MET A 67 14.16 15.69 -22.14
CA MET A 67 14.88 14.40 -22.17
C MET A 67 16.35 14.56 -21.77
N SER A 68 16.97 15.70 -22.05
CA SER A 68 18.35 16.00 -21.65
C SER A 68 18.45 16.15 -20.14
N GLY A 69 17.52 16.89 -19.53
CA GLY A 69 17.42 16.96 -18.06
C GLY A 69 17.14 15.59 -17.43
N ALA A 70 16.23 14.80 -18.01
CA ALA A 70 15.94 13.45 -17.54
C ALA A 70 17.15 12.51 -17.68
N LEU A 71 17.91 12.60 -18.76
CA LEU A 71 19.11 11.82 -18.99
C LEU A 71 20.18 12.13 -17.95
N ASP A 72 20.42 13.42 -17.67
CA ASP A 72 21.42 13.83 -16.68
C ASP A 72 21.01 13.49 -15.24
N ALA A 73 19.72 13.56 -14.93
CA ALA A 73 19.16 13.02 -13.69
C ALA A 73 19.41 11.51 -13.58
N ALA A 74 19.13 10.74 -14.63
CA ALA A 74 19.32 9.29 -14.65
C ALA A 74 20.81 8.90 -14.58
N LYS A 75 21.71 9.68 -15.19
CA LYS A 75 23.17 9.49 -15.11
C LYS A 75 23.66 9.69 -13.67
N SER A 76 23.15 10.71 -12.98
CA SER A 76 23.52 11.02 -11.59
C SER A 76 22.87 10.07 -10.56
N ALA A 77 21.67 9.56 -10.86
CA ALA A 77 20.91 8.70 -9.94
C ALA A 77 21.57 7.34 -9.69
N ASP A 78 21.39 6.84 -8.47
CA ASP A 78 21.76 5.47 -8.09
C ASP A 78 20.77 4.45 -8.64
N SER A 79 21.15 3.18 -8.62
CA SER A 79 20.22 2.11 -9.02
C SER A 79 19.05 1.98 -8.04
N ASN A 80 17.87 1.61 -8.54
CA ASN A 80 16.60 1.52 -7.80
C ASN A 80 16.08 2.88 -7.30
N SER A 81 16.36 3.96 -8.04
CA SER A 81 15.83 5.30 -7.75
C SER A 81 14.41 5.48 -8.30
N VAL A 82 13.75 6.53 -7.82
CA VAL A 82 12.50 7.03 -8.41
C VAL A 82 12.76 8.43 -8.95
N MET A 83 12.39 8.65 -10.21
CA MET A 83 12.48 9.93 -10.87
C MET A 83 11.08 10.52 -10.99
N LEU A 84 10.94 11.78 -10.57
CA LEU A 84 9.74 12.58 -10.78
C LEU A 84 10.10 13.66 -11.80
N LEU A 85 9.52 13.60 -12.99
CA LEU A 85 9.71 14.56 -14.08
C LEU A 85 8.50 15.48 -14.10
N PHE A 86 8.70 16.78 -13.88
CA PHE A 86 7.63 17.78 -13.87
C PHE A 86 7.77 18.67 -15.10
N THR A 87 6.71 18.82 -15.90
CA THR A 87 6.75 19.64 -17.12
C THR A 87 5.38 20.19 -17.50
N ASP A 88 5.36 21.36 -18.13
CA ASP A 88 4.23 21.97 -18.83
C ASP A 88 4.47 22.09 -20.35
N ALA A 89 5.44 21.36 -20.90
CA ALA A 89 5.77 21.38 -22.32
C ALA A 89 6.08 19.99 -22.87
N SER A 90 5.78 19.76 -24.15
CA SER A 90 6.34 18.61 -24.89
C SER A 90 7.88 18.68 -24.96
N ALA A 91 8.54 17.58 -25.35
CA ALA A 91 9.99 17.51 -25.40
C ALA A 91 10.55 17.78 -26.82
N LYS A 92 11.35 18.85 -26.95
CA LYS A 92 12.14 19.22 -28.14
C LYS A 92 13.14 18.13 -28.53
N ASP A 93 13.67 17.44 -27.52
CA ASP A 93 14.68 16.40 -27.68
C ASP A 93 14.13 14.97 -27.54
N LYS A 94 12.90 14.73 -28.02
CA LYS A 94 12.21 13.42 -28.04
C LYS A 94 13.05 12.24 -28.58
N ARG A 95 14.01 12.49 -29.48
CA ARG A 95 14.97 11.48 -29.96
C ARG A 95 15.78 10.79 -28.84
N ARG A 96 15.93 11.45 -27.69
CA ARG A 96 16.67 10.93 -26.52
C ARG A 96 15.85 10.03 -25.61
N VAL A 97 14.54 9.83 -25.85
CA VAL A 97 13.69 8.93 -25.05
C VAL A 97 14.29 7.51 -24.94
N GLY A 98 14.86 7.00 -26.04
CA GLY A 98 15.55 5.71 -26.06
C GLY A 98 16.73 5.65 -25.08
N GLN A 99 17.56 6.71 -25.05
CA GLN A 99 18.71 6.80 -24.16
C GLN A 99 18.27 6.87 -22.68
N VAL A 100 17.28 7.72 -22.37
CA VAL A 100 16.75 7.85 -21.00
C VAL A 100 16.13 6.54 -20.55
N SER A 101 15.28 5.92 -21.37
CA SER A 101 14.59 4.67 -21.00
C SER A 101 15.54 3.49 -20.85
N SER A 102 16.55 3.35 -21.72
CA SER A 102 17.58 2.30 -21.60
C SER A 102 18.42 2.47 -20.33
N LEU A 103 18.81 3.70 -20.00
CA LEU A 103 19.54 3.99 -18.76
C LEU A 103 18.67 3.76 -17.52
N ALA A 104 17.42 4.21 -17.56
CA ALA A 104 16.45 4.00 -16.50
C ALA A 104 16.18 2.51 -16.28
N LYS A 105 16.01 1.72 -17.34
CA LYS A 105 15.86 0.26 -17.26
C LYS A 105 17.10 -0.41 -16.65
N ARG A 106 18.30 -0.05 -17.13
CA ARG A 106 19.58 -0.58 -16.61
C ARG A 106 19.76 -0.29 -15.12
N LYS A 107 19.46 0.93 -14.69
CA LYS A 107 19.56 1.36 -13.29
C LYS A 107 18.29 1.08 -12.48
N ARG A 108 17.23 0.49 -13.04
CA ARG A 108 15.92 0.31 -12.39
C ARG A 108 15.35 1.61 -11.81
N ILE A 109 15.48 2.69 -12.56
CA ILE A 109 14.89 3.99 -12.23
C ILE A 109 13.45 3.98 -12.76
N ARG A 110 12.47 4.18 -11.88
CA ARG A 110 11.07 4.36 -12.30
C ARG A 110 10.82 5.83 -12.57
N VAL A 111 10.41 6.16 -13.78
CA VAL A 111 10.15 7.56 -14.18
C VAL A 111 8.65 7.83 -14.11
N PHE A 112 8.25 8.72 -13.20
CA PHE A 112 6.89 9.26 -13.15
C PHE A 112 6.89 10.64 -13.76
N THR A 113 6.10 10.84 -14.79
CA THR A 113 5.93 12.15 -15.41
C THR A 113 4.68 12.81 -14.87
N VAL A 114 4.82 14.06 -14.44
CA VAL A 114 3.76 14.94 -13.96
C VAL A 114 3.60 16.06 -14.98
N GLU A 115 2.56 15.96 -15.79
CA GLU A 115 2.21 16.96 -16.82
C GLU A 115 1.28 18.02 -16.21
N SER A 116 1.58 19.30 -16.46
CA SER A 116 0.64 20.40 -16.19
C SER A 116 -0.54 20.36 -17.17
N GLY A 117 -1.69 20.88 -16.74
CA GLY A 117 -2.92 20.89 -17.53
C GLY A 117 -2.89 21.87 -18.70
N ASN A 118 -1.99 22.85 -18.65
CA ASN A 118 -1.77 23.86 -19.68
C ASN A 118 -0.56 23.51 -20.56
N MET A 119 -0.43 22.23 -20.92
CA MET A 119 0.74 21.74 -21.65
C MET A 119 0.74 22.24 -23.09
N CYS A 120 1.86 22.83 -23.53
CA CYS A 120 2.04 23.18 -24.94
C CYS A 120 2.44 21.92 -25.76
N GLY A 121 1.57 21.53 -26.69
CA GLY A 121 1.76 20.39 -27.60
C GLY A 121 1.27 19.03 -27.09
N LYS A 122 1.15 18.06 -28.01
CA LYS A 122 0.92 16.64 -27.67
C LYS A 122 2.25 16.01 -27.26
N ALA A 123 2.30 15.33 -26.12
CA ALA A 123 3.54 14.77 -25.57
C ALA A 123 3.53 13.23 -25.41
N PRO A 124 3.41 12.46 -26.52
CA PRO A 124 3.45 10.99 -26.47
C PRO A 124 4.76 10.42 -25.92
N GLU A 125 5.86 11.15 -26.01
CA GLU A 125 7.19 10.78 -25.54
C GLU A 125 7.24 10.45 -24.05
N PHE A 126 6.50 11.18 -23.21
CA PHE A 126 6.47 10.90 -21.77
C PHE A 126 5.71 9.63 -21.46
N LYS A 127 4.64 9.32 -22.20
CA LYS A 127 3.92 8.03 -22.12
C LYS A 127 4.84 6.89 -22.54
N GLN A 128 5.64 7.08 -23.59
CA GLN A 128 6.63 6.11 -24.05
C GLN A 128 7.72 5.87 -22.99
N LEU A 129 8.26 6.95 -22.40
CA LEU A 129 9.28 6.91 -21.36
C LEU A 129 8.79 6.21 -20.08
N ALA A 130 7.59 6.55 -19.61
CA ALA A 130 6.98 5.94 -18.44
C ALA A 130 6.75 4.43 -18.66
N ARG A 131 6.18 4.04 -19.81
CA ARG A 131 5.99 2.62 -20.17
C ARG A 131 7.30 1.83 -20.18
N LYS A 132 8.35 2.37 -20.83
CA LYS A 132 9.66 1.69 -20.96
C LYS A 132 10.46 1.64 -19.64
N SER A 133 10.11 2.45 -18.65
CA SER A 133 10.76 2.51 -17.33
C SER A 133 9.93 1.92 -16.18
N PHE A 134 8.79 1.25 -16.49
CA PHE A 134 7.83 0.74 -15.49
C PHE A 134 7.30 1.83 -14.53
N GLY A 135 7.19 3.05 -15.05
CA GLY A 135 6.59 4.21 -14.39
C GLY A 135 5.21 4.55 -14.96
N GLU A 136 4.67 5.71 -14.57
CA GLU A 136 3.32 6.16 -14.94
C GLU A 136 3.34 7.65 -15.33
N VAL A 137 2.42 8.07 -16.20
CA VAL A 137 2.19 9.49 -16.53
C VAL A 137 0.92 9.95 -15.85
N SER A 138 1.01 11.03 -15.10
CA SER A 138 -0.14 11.68 -14.46
C SER A 138 -0.29 13.10 -15.01
N ARG A 139 -1.42 13.37 -15.66
CA ARG A 139 -1.78 14.71 -16.14
C ARG A 139 -2.65 15.40 -15.09
N LEU A 140 -2.21 16.57 -14.61
CA LEU A 140 -2.89 17.31 -13.56
C LEU A 140 -3.58 18.55 -14.14
N ARG A 141 -4.88 18.76 -13.89
CA ARG A 141 -5.58 19.98 -14.31
C ARG A 141 -4.96 21.23 -13.68
N SER A 142 -4.87 22.32 -14.45
CA SER A 142 -4.42 23.64 -13.95
C SER A 142 -5.27 24.05 -12.74
N GLY A 143 -4.61 24.37 -11.61
CA GLY A 143 -5.25 24.59 -10.29
C GLY A 143 -5.19 23.42 -9.30
N THR A 144 -4.91 22.19 -9.75
CA THR A 144 -4.92 20.97 -8.87
C THR A 144 -3.54 20.64 -8.28
N PHE A 145 -2.52 21.44 -8.61
CA PHE A 145 -1.14 21.22 -8.21
C PHE A 145 -0.91 21.33 -6.69
N ASN A 146 -1.93 21.70 -5.89
CA ASN A 146 -1.78 22.07 -4.48
C ASN A 146 -2.37 21.08 -3.43
N LYS A 147 -3.08 20.00 -3.81
CA LYS A 147 -3.71 19.12 -2.79
C LYS A 147 -3.58 17.59 -2.99
N ASN A 148 -3.46 17.08 -4.22
CA ASN A 148 -3.66 15.63 -4.46
C ASN A 148 -2.45 14.85 -5.02
N ALA A 149 -1.43 15.50 -5.58
CA ALA A 149 -0.28 14.81 -6.19
C ALA A 149 0.55 13.99 -5.17
N VAL A 150 0.63 14.45 -3.91
CA VAL A 150 1.40 13.77 -2.85
C VAL A 150 0.78 12.44 -2.44
N VAL A 151 -0.53 12.27 -2.55
CA VAL A 151 -1.22 11.01 -2.19
C VAL A 151 -1.04 9.95 -3.28
N GLU A 152 -1.02 10.37 -4.54
CA GLU A 152 -0.78 9.48 -5.69
C GLU A 152 0.69 9.07 -5.78
N LEU A 153 1.62 10.01 -5.62
CA LEU A 153 3.05 9.72 -5.69
C LEU A 153 3.56 8.98 -4.45
N SER A 154 3.14 9.31 -3.23
CA SER A 154 3.55 8.53 -2.04
C SER A 154 3.05 7.07 -2.07
N GLY A 155 1.98 6.81 -2.81
CA GLY A 155 1.47 5.46 -3.09
C GLY A 155 2.22 4.71 -4.19
N THR A 156 2.77 5.40 -5.20
CA THR A 156 3.56 4.80 -6.29
C THR A 156 5.06 4.69 -5.98
N VAL A 157 5.57 5.48 -5.03
CA VAL A 157 6.92 5.36 -4.46
C VAL A 157 7.00 4.22 -3.41
N ASP A 158 6.02 3.32 -3.38
CA ASP A 158 6.13 2.04 -2.69
C ASP A 158 7.11 1.14 -3.47
N ALA A 159 8.41 1.24 -3.14
CA ALA A 159 9.47 0.30 -3.53
C ALA A 159 9.19 -1.18 -3.17
N ASN A 160 8.00 -1.49 -2.65
CA ASN A 160 7.48 -2.83 -2.41
C ASN A 160 7.01 -3.54 -3.68
N GLU A 161 6.80 -2.86 -4.80
CA GLU A 161 6.37 -3.52 -6.03
C GLU A 161 7.52 -4.27 -6.72
N PHE A 162 8.76 -3.76 -6.65
CA PHE A 162 9.95 -4.45 -7.18
C PHE A 162 10.50 -5.55 -6.25
N SER A 163 10.05 -5.59 -5.00
CA SER A 163 10.37 -6.65 -4.02
C SER A 163 9.37 -7.81 -4.03
N SER A 164 8.37 -7.79 -4.91
CA SER A 164 7.26 -8.74 -4.89
C SER A 164 7.54 -10.05 -5.65
N ARG A 165 8.61 -10.11 -6.46
CA ARG A 165 9.11 -11.36 -7.04
C ARG A 165 10.55 -11.61 -6.59
N CYS A 166 10.69 -12.22 -5.42
CA CYS A 166 11.95 -12.86 -5.06
C CYS A 166 12.18 -14.03 -6.02
N LYS A 167 13.39 -14.14 -6.58
CA LYS A 167 13.73 -15.26 -7.47
C LYS A 167 13.65 -16.55 -6.65
N ARG A 168 12.70 -17.43 -6.99
CA ARG A 168 12.61 -18.75 -6.35
C ARG A 168 13.80 -19.58 -6.82
N VAL A 169 14.55 -20.14 -5.88
CA VAL A 169 15.70 -21.00 -6.16
C VAL A 169 15.30 -22.44 -5.85
N ARG A 170 15.62 -23.37 -6.77
CA ARG A 170 15.24 -24.79 -6.65
C ARG A 170 15.93 -25.45 -5.45
N SER A 171 17.24 -25.22 -5.28
CA SER A 171 18.02 -25.71 -4.15
C SER A 171 18.22 -24.62 -3.10
N THR A 172 18.08 -25.01 -1.83
CA THR A 172 18.34 -24.11 -0.71
C THR A 172 19.81 -24.21 -0.32
N PRO A 173 20.59 -23.13 -0.43
CA PRO A 173 22.00 -23.15 -0.03
C PRO A 173 22.11 -23.14 1.51
N SER A 174 23.23 -23.66 2.03
CA SER A 174 23.53 -23.64 3.47
C SER A 174 23.75 -22.22 4.00
N SER A 175 24.34 -21.35 3.18
CA SER A 175 24.60 -19.93 3.43
C SER A 175 24.47 -19.11 2.13
N LEU A 176 24.67 -17.79 2.20
CA LEU A 176 24.65 -16.90 1.04
C LEU A 176 26.04 -16.39 0.66
N SER A 177 27.12 -17.07 1.06
CA SER A 177 28.51 -16.66 0.76
C SER A 177 28.80 -16.54 -0.74
N SER A 178 28.16 -17.37 -1.58
CA SER A 178 28.31 -17.34 -3.04
C SER A 178 27.53 -16.20 -3.73
N TYR A 179 26.71 -15.45 -2.99
CA TYR A 179 25.80 -14.44 -3.56
C TYR A 179 26.44 -13.04 -3.67
N LYS A 180 27.78 -12.94 -3.71
CA LYS A 180 28.54 -11.67 -3.74
C LYS A 180 28.11 -10.74 -4.89
N SER A 181 27.85 -11.30 -6.08
CA SER A 181 27.39 -10.54 -7.27
C SER A 181 25.88 -10.22 -7.26
N LYS A 182 25.15 -10.60 -6.20
CA LYS A 182 23.69 -10.52 -6.12
C LYS A 182 23.20 -9.53 -5.05
N VAL A 183 24.06 -8.62 -4.60
CA VAL A 183 23.73 -7.57 -3.64
C VAL A 183 22.50 -6.76 -4.12
N GLY A 184 21.54 -6.57 -3.22
CA GLY A 184 20.28 -5.88 -3.48
C GLY A 184 19.17 -6.77 -4.06
N GLN A 185 19.48 -7.97 -4.55
CA GLN A 185 18.50 -8.91 -5.09
C GLN A 185 17.75 -9.66 -3.98
N CYS A 186 16.53 -10.12 -4.28
CA CYS A 186 15.73 -10.96 -3.39
C CYS A 186 15.62 -12.39 -3.91
N PHE A 187 15.73 -13.35 -3.00
CA PHE A 187 15.58 -14.78 -3.28
C PHE A 187 14.55 -15.41 -2.34
N GLU A 188 13.82 -16.40 -2.85
CA GLU A 188 12.89 -17.22 -2.08
C GLU A 188 13.42 -18.66 -2.03
N PHE A 189 13.59 -19.17 -0.81
CA PHE A 189 14.17 -20.50 -0.54
C PHE A 189 13.20 -21.34 0.28
N ARG A 190 13.13 -22.65 0.01
CA ARG A 190 12.41 -23.61 0.85
C ARG A 190 13.33 -24.09 1.96
N VAL A 191 13.20 -23.53 3.16
CA VAL A 191 14.12 -23.76 4.27
C VAL A 191 13.46 -24.60 5.34
N THR A 192 14.13 -25.67 5.77
CA THR A 192 13.81 -26.40 6.99
C THR A 192 14.64 -25.83 8.14
N GLY A 193 13.97 -25.40 9.21
CA GLY A 193 14.63 -24.86 10.41
C GLY A 193 15.50 -25.93 11.08
N ARG A 194 16.74 -25.57 11.43
CA ARG A 194 17.71 -26.43 12.12
C ARG A 194 18.44 -25.63 13.20
N LEU A 195 18.82 -26.26 14.30
CA LEU A 195 19.61 -25.63 15.38
C LEU A 195 21.13 -25.75 15.19
N ARG A 196 21.58 -26.53 14.19
CA ARG A 196 22.98 -26.75 13.82
C ARG A 196 23.53 -25.64 12.90
N GLY A 197 24.85 -25.44 12.91
CA GLY A 197 25.55 -24.42 12.12
C GLY A 197 25.85 -23.13 12.89
N ASN A 198 26.68 -22.27 12.30
CA ASN A 198 27.06 -20.99 12.86
C ASN A 198 26.20 -19.85 12.31
N VAL A 199 25.88 -18.87 13.17
CA VAL A 199 25.13 -17.67 12.78
C VAL A 199 25.75 -16.47 13.47
N TRP A 200 26.09 -15.45 12.69
CA TRP A 200 26.64 -14.19 13.16
C TRP A 200 25.67 -13.05 12.85
N GLY A 201 25.42 -12.21 13.86
CA GLY A 201 24.50 -11.09 13.74
C GLY A 201 23.06 -11.36 14.21
N SER A 202 22.23 -10.33 14.09
CA SER A 202 20.85 -10.33 14.56
C SER A 202 20.00 -9.41 13.69
N GLY A 203 18.97 -9.97 13.05
CA GLY A 203 18.13 -9.28 12.05
C GLY A 203 18.84 -9.09 10.70
N ILE A 204 20.10 -8.65 10.71
CA ILE A 204 21.04 -8.70 9.58
C ILE A 204 22.15 -9.68 9.96
N TYR A 205 22.37 -10.68 9.12
CA TYR A 205 23.33 -11.76 9.32
C TYR A 205 24.47 -11.66 8.31
N THR A 206 25.67 -12.12 8.68
CA THR A 206 26.77 -12.30 7.72
C THR A 206 26.38 -13.33 6.67
N ALA A 207 26.91 -13.22 5.45
CA ALA A 207 26.51 -14.12 4.36
C ALA A 207 26.91 -15.58 4.57
N ASP A 208 27.94 -15.86 5.35
CA ASP A 208 28.35 -17.20 5.79
C ASP A 208 27.47 -17.80 6.91
N SER A 209 26.56 -17.02 7.50
CA SER A 209 25.62 -17.53 8.50
C SER A 209 24.69 -18.59 7.91
N SER A 210 24.52 -19.71 8.64
CA SER A 210 23.57 -20.78 8.31
C SER A 210 22.16 -20.22 8.12
N LEU A 211 21.62 -20.39 6.92
CA LEU A 211 20.32 -19.86 6.54
C LEU A 211 19.20 -20.48 7.39
N SER A 212 19.27 -21.80 7.63
CA SER A 212 18.31 -22.54 8.47
C SER A 212 18.32 -22.08 9.91
N LYS A 213 19.48 -21.96 10.55
CA LYS A 213 19.59 -21.54 11.95
C LYS A 213 19.28 -20.06 12.14
N ALA A 214 19.67 -19.22 11.18
CA ALA A 214 19.30 -17.81 11.19
C ALA A 214 17.78 -17.61 11.04
N ALA A 215 17.10 -18.46 10.27
CA ALA A 215 15.65 -18.44 10.13
C ALA A 215 14.93 -18.86 11.42
N VAL A 216 15.47 -19.83 12.16
CA VAL A 216 14.98 -20.18 13.52
C VAL A 216 15.22 -19.02 14.48
N HIS A 217 16.44 -18.47 14.52
CA HIS A 217 16.75 -17.30 15.35
C HIS A 217 15.83 -16.11 15.05
N ALA A 218 15.48 -15.88 13.78
CA ALA A 218 14.57 -14.83 13.35
C ALA A 218 13.09 -15.10 13.69
N GLY A 219 12.74 -16.32 14.12
CA GLY A 219 11.37 -16.73 14.46
C GLY A 219 10.50 -17.00 13.24
N ILE A 220 11.10 -17.29 12.09
CA ILE A 220 10.39 -17.48 10.82
C ILE A 220 9.93 -18.94 10.68
N VAL A 221 10.80 -19.87 11.12
CA VAL A 221 10.57 -21.31 11.17
C VAL A 221 10.92 -21.84 12.56
N ARG A 222 10.21 -22.87 13.04
CA ARG A 222 10.62 -23.66 14.20
C ARG A 222 11.65 -24.73 13.79
N ASN A 223 12.33 -25.35 14.77
CA ASN A 223 13.18 -26.51 14.50
C ASN A 223 12.34 -27.63 13.83
N GLY A 224 12.83 -28.20 12.73
CA GLY A 224 12.10 -29.19 11.93
C GLY A 224 11.04 -28.63 10.98
N GLN A 225 10.62 -27.36 11.12
CA GLN A 225 9.58 -26.78 10.28
C GLN A 225 10.14 -26.31 8.92
N THR A 226 9.49 -26.72 7.83
CA THR A 226 9.81 -26.27 6.46
C THR A 226 8.89 -25.15 6.00
N LYS A 227 9.46 -24.03 5.53
CA LYS A 227 8.71 -22.93 4.90
C LYS A 227 9.49 -22.30 3.75
N TYR A 228 8.75 -21.67 2.84
CA TYR A 228 9.34 -20.69 1.93
C TYR A 228 9.65 -19.40 2.69
N ILE A 229 10.92 -18.98 2.65
CA ILE A 229 11.39 -17.76 3.27
C ILE A 229 12.03 -16.84 2.23
N ARG A 230 11.89 -15.53 2.43
CA ARG A 230 12.43 -14.52 1.52
C ARG A 230 13.60 -13.81 2.15
N VAL A 231 14.67 -13.68 1.37
CA VAL A 231 15.94 -13.12 1.81
C VAL A 231 16.39 -12.06 0.84
N ARG A 232 16.89 -10.94 1.38
CA ARG A 232 17.55 -9.90 0.59
C ARG A 232 19.04 -9.91 0.88
N VAL A 233 19.85 -10.02 -0.17
CA VAL A 233 21.31 -9.90 -0.10
C VAL A 233 21.69 -8.43 0.04
N LEU A 234 22.63 -8.12 0.93
CA LEU A 234 23.04 -6.77 1.28
C LEU A 234 24.57 -6.67 1.23
N ARG A 235 25.07 -5.43 1.14
CA ARG A 235 26.48 -5.17 1.43
C ARG A 235 26.78 -5.49 2.90
N GLY A 236 28.00 -5.91 3.13
CA GLY A 236 28.59 -6.12 4.44
C GLY A 236 28.49 -4.95 5.41
N ARG A 237 28.59 -5.25 6.71
CA ARG A 237 28.69 -4.25 7.79
C ARG A 237 30.07 -4.31 8.45
N SER A 238 30.45 -3.23 9.12
CA SER A 238 31.65 -3.15 9.96
C SER A 238 31.53 -3.96 11.26
N SER A 239 30.30 -4.27 11.72
CA SER A 239 30.07 -5.12 12.89
C SER A 239 28.69 -5.77 12.90
N TYR A 240 28.60 -6.90 13.61
CA TYR A 240 27.40 -7.72 13.79
C TYR A 240 27.24 -8.08 15.26
N ARG A 241 26.09 -7.74 15.84
CA ARG A 241 25.77 -7.98 17.25
C ARG A 241 25.19 -9.37 17.47
N SER A 242 25.57 -10.01 18.57
CA SER A 242 24.98 -11.27 19.05
C SER A 242 23.66 -11.01 19.79
N THR A 243 22.67 -11.89 19.61
CA THR A 243 21.47 -11.96 20.47
C THR A 243 21.05 -13.40 20.71
N ARG A 244 20.26 -13.64 21.77
CA ARG A 244 19.50 -14.89 21.95
C ARG A 244 18.02 -14.64 21.62
N ARG A 245 17.47 -15.36 20.65
CA ARG A 245 16.06 -15.29 20.23
C ARG A 245 15.57 -16.65 19.75
N ASN A 246 14.31 -16.99 20.05
CA ASN A 246 13.67 -18.24 19.62
C ASN A 246 14.53 -19.49 19.92
N GLY A 247 15.11 -19.54 21.13
CA GLY A 247 16.00 -20.63 21.56
C GLY A 247 17.41 -20.62 20.98
N VAL A 248 17.72 -19.76 19.99
CA VAL A 248 19.03 -19.71 19.32
C VAL A 248 19.85 -18.52 19.83
N LYS A 249 21.12 -18.75 20.20
CA LYS A 249 22.12 -17.68 20.46
C LYS A 249 23.03 -17.53 19.24
N THR A 250 23.12 -16.32 18.69
CA THR A 250 24.05 -15.99 17.60
C THR A 250 25.40 -15.53 18.13
N ARG A 251 26.43 -15.47 17.29
CA ARG A 251 27.76 -14.95 17.65
C ARG A 251 27.93 -13.50 17.19
N ARG A 252 28.77 -12.75 17.89
CA ARG A 252 29.21 -11.41 17.43
C ARG A 252 30.25 -11.60 16.33
N TYR A 253 30.35 -10.65 15.41
CA TYR A 253 31.39 -10.65 14.38
C TYR A 253 31.77 -9.23 13.99
N GLY A 254 33.01 -9.06 13.52
CA GLY A 254 33.56 -7.78 13.06
C GLY A 254 33.12 -7.43 11.63
N ARG A 255 34.02 -6.77 10.89
CA ARG A 255 33.77 -6.37 9.51
C ARG A 255 33.65 -7.61 8.63
N TYR A 256 32.57 -7.68 7.85
CA TYR A 256 32.38 -8.77 6.89
C TYR A 256 31.76 -8.23 5.60
N ARG A 257 32.20 -8.71 4.44
CA ARG A 257 31.96 -8.08 3.12
C ARG A 257 30.54 -8.24 2.57
N LEU A 258 29.78 -9.23 3.01
CA LEU A 258 28.44 -9.54 2.48
C LEU A 258 27.45 -9.90 3.59
N SER A 259 26.21 -9.43 3.51
CA SER A 259 25.18 -9.75 4.52
C SER A 259 23.90 -10.21 3.86
N TYR A 260 22.99 -10.74 4.67
CA TYR A 260 21.59 -10.90 4.28
C TYR A 260 20.63 -10.55 5.40
N LYS A 261 19.37 -10.30 5.01
CA LYS A 261 18.26 -10.18 5.97
C LYS A 261 17.02 -10.85 5.44
N PHE A 262 16.19 -11.35 6.34
CA PHE A 262 14.85 -11.82 5.99
C PHE A 262 13.92 -10.64 5.71
N ILE A 263 13.03 -10.82 4.73
CA ILE A 263 12.01 -9.83 4.38
C ILE A 263 10.61 -10.45 4.43
N GLY A 264 9.61 -9.68 4.84
CA GLY A 264 8.22 -10.14 4.90
C GLY A 264 7.82 -10.85 6.21
N SER A 265 8.76 -11.18 7.09
CA SER A 265 8.49 -11.63 8.46
C SER A 265 8.72 -10.49 9.45
N ARG A 266 7.67 -10.06 10.16
CA ARG A 266 7.80 -9.13 11.30
C ARG A 266 8.61 -9.83 12.40
N SER A 267 9.88 -9.45 12.58
CA SER A 267 10.62 -9.76 13.80
C SER A 267 10.08 -8.89 14.94
N VAL A 268 9.40 -9.49 15.91
CA VAL A 268 9.05 -8.82 17.17
C VAL A 268 10.35 -8.60 17.95
N PRO A 269 10.76 -7.36 18.27
CA PRO A 269 11.90 -7.14 19.15
C PRO A 269 11.51 -7.49 20.59
N SER A 270 12.09 -8.53 21.16
CA SER A 270 11.98 -8.82 22.60
C SER A 270 12.81 -7.80 23.38
N LYS A 271 12.17 -6.87 24.10
CA LYS A 271 12.83 -6.07 25.14
C LYS A 271 12.99 -6.95 26.40
N LYS A 272 14.18 -6.94 27.02
CA LYS A 272 14.35 -7.46 28.39
C LYS A 272 13.50 -6.61 29.37
N PRO A 273 12.88 -7.20 30.41
CA PRO A 273 12.33 -6.41 31.50
C PRO A 273 13.46 -5.65 32.20
N ARG A 274 13.22 -4.39 32.58
CA ARG A 274 14.11 -3.69 33.52
C ARG A 274 13.77 -4.19 34.92
N SER A 275 14.78 -4.46 35.74
CA SER A 275 14.60 -4.70 37.17
C SER A 275 14.06 -3.44 37.83
N CYS A 276 13.15 -3.62 38.79
CA CYS A 276 12.65 -2.52 39.60
C CYS A 276 13.76 -2.02 40.56
N PRO A 277 13.77 -0.73 40.94
CA PRO A 277 14.64 -0.22 41.99
C PRO A 277 14.39 -0.95 43.32
N SER A 278 15.43 -1.09 44.14
CA SER A 278 15.33 -1.68 45.48
C SER A 278 14.27 -0.96 46.33
N GLY A 279 13.44 -1.71 47.06
CA GLY A 279 12.38 -1.18 47.93
C GLY A 279 10.99 -1.06 47.33
N SER A 280 10.78 -1.42 46.05
CA SER A 280 9.45 -1.35 45.42
C SER A 280 8.62 -2.63 45.61
N ARG A 281 7.41 -2.51 46.18
CA ARG A 281 6.44 -3.62 46.29
C ARG A 281 5.66 -3.77 44.98
N LEU A 282 5.70 -4.98 44.41
CA LEU A 282 4.92 -5.37 43.25
C LEU A 282 3.46 -5.59 43.65
N SER A 283 2.58 -4.66 43.29
CA SER A 283 1.13 -4.91 43.28
C SER A 283 0.71 -5.39 41.89
N VAL A 284 0.41 -6.69 41.79
CA VAL A 284 -0.07 -7.31 40.55
C VAL A 284 -1.60 -7.34 40.60
N THR A 285 -2.25 -6.34 40.04
CA THR A 285 -3.69 -6.38 39.80
C THR A 285 -3.99 -7.12 38.50
N SER A 286 -4.63 -8.29 38.61
CA SER A 286 -5.14 -9.06 37.47
C SER A 286 -6.30 -8.31 36.80
N ARG A 287 -6.02 -7.45 35.82
CA ARG A 287 -7.03 -7.04 34.84
C ARG A 287 -7.09 -8.10 33.74
N ARG A 288 -8.16 -8.91 33.73
CA ARG A 288 -8.53 -9.75 32.58
C ARG A 288 -8.85 -8.84 31.38
N THR A 289 -7.83 -8.51 30.60
CA THR A 289 -8.03 -7.92 29.28
C THR A 289 -8.25 -9.07 28.30
N CYS A 290 -9.45 -9.17 27.74
CA CYS A 290 -9.67 -10.04 26.58
C CYS A 290 -8.77 -9.55 25.44
N ARG A 291 -7.59 -10.16 25.29
CA ARG A 291 -6.73 -9.92 24.14
C ARG A 291 -7.35 -10.67 22.97
N CYS A 292 -7.79 -9.94 21.95
CA CYS A 292 -7.92 -10.53 20.62
C CYS A 292 -6.52 -11.01 20.23
N ALA A 293 -6.27 -12.32 20.32
CA ALA A 293 -5.04 -12.89 19.80
C ALA A 293 -4.91 -12.44 18.33
N PRO A 294 -3.77 -11.88 17.90
CA PRO A 294 -3.56 -11.61 16.49
C PRO A 294 -3.75 -12.92 15.72
N ILE A 295 -4.70 -12.92 14.77
CA ILE A 295 -5.01 -14.10 13.95
C ILE A 295 -3.69 -14.63 13.38
N SER A 296 -3.42 -15.91 13.66
CA SER A 296 -2.22 -16.63 13.25
C SER A 296 -1.83 -16.28 11.80
N PRO A 297 -0.58 -15.85 11.53
CA PRO A 297 -0.12 -15.49 10.19
C PRO A 297 -0.16 -16.73 9.28
N GLY A 298 -1.27 -16.90 8.56
CA GLY A 298 -1.54 -18.06 7.71
C GLY A 298 -3.03 -18.38 7.54
N ARG A 299 -3.90 -17.97 8.48
CA ARG A 299 -5.34 -18.26 8.36
C ARG A 299 -6.01 -17.16 7.53
N LYS A 300 -6.30 -17.47 6.26
CA LYS A 300 -7.14 -16.61 5.43
C LYS A 300 -8.57 -16.66 5.98
N LEU A 301 -9.19 -15.48 6.09
CA LEU A 301 -10.63 -15.28 6.20
C LEU A 301 -11.34 -15.83 4.96
N GLY A 302 -12.67 -15.90 5.01
CA GLY A 302 -13.50 -16.40 3.91
C GLY A 302 -13.49 -15.47 2.70
N SER A 303 -14.63 -14.85 2.43
CA SER A 303 -14.85 -13.94 1.30
C SER A 303 -14.68 -12.48 1.71
N LEU A 304 -14.07 -11.68 0.82
CA LEU A 304 -14.24 -10.24 0.83
C LEU A 304 -15.41 -9.89 -0.10
N ILE A 305 -16.50 -9.40 0.48
CA ILE A 305 -17.78 -9.22 -0.20
C ILE A 305 -18.01 -7.73 -0.46
N PHE A 306 -18.37 -7.38 -1.69
CA PHE A 306 -18.82 -6.05 -2.10
C PHE A 306 -20.27 -6.14 -2.57
N VAL A 307 -21.15 -5.35 -1.97
CA VAL A 307 -22.55 -5.22 -2.37
C VAL A 307 -22.76 -3.77 -2.78
N ILE A 308 -23.03 -3.53 -4.05
CA ILE A 308 -22.95 -2.20 -4.66
C ILE A 308 -24.30 -1.83 -5.26
N ASP A 309 -24.86 -0.76 -4.75
CA ASP A 309 -25.95 -0.02 -5.38
C ASP A 309 -25.53 0.52 -6.75
N ILE A 310 -26.34 0.26 -7.78
CA ILE A 310 -26.07 0.64 -9.18
C ILE A 310 -26.98 1.75 -9.71
N THR A 311 -27.70 2.47 -8.85
CA THR A 311 -28.56 3.60 -9.29
C THR A 311 -27.75 4.84 -9.68
N GLY A 312 -28.43 5.79 -10.34
CA GLY A 312 -27.83 6.99 -10.92
C GLY A 312 -26.99 7.82 -9.94
N SER A 313 -27.50 8.05 -8.72
CA SER A 313 -26.87 8.84 -7.67
C SER A 313 -25.52 8.27 -7.21
N MET A 314 -25.39 6.95 -7.25
CA MET A 314 -24.17 6.22 -6.88
C MET A 314 -23.05 6.29 -7.93
N GLY A 315 -23.24 6.99 -9.06
CA GLY A 315 -22.25 7.07 -10.14
C GLY A 315 -20.85 7.50 -9.69
N SER A 316 -20.74 8.52 -8.83
CA SER A 316 -19.45 8.99 -8.31
C SER A 316 -18.75 7.95 -7.40
N VAL A 317 -19.54 7.20 -6.64
CA VAL A 317 -19.09 6.12 -5.76
C VAL A 317 -18.64 4.92 -6.59
N ILE A 318 -19.45 4.48 -7.55
CA ILE A 318 -19.14 3.38 -8.48
C ILE A 318 -17.84 3.66 -9.22
N ASN A 319 -17.65 4.88 -9.74
CA ASN A 319 -16.41 5.27 -10.42
C ASN A 319 -15.20 5.23 -9.48
N SER A 320 -15.38 5.66 -8.23
CA SER A 320 -14.34 5.61 -7.21
C SER A 320 -14.00 4.16 -6.80
N VAL A 321 -15.00 3.28 -6.72
CA VAL A 321 -14.82 1.83 -6.50
C VAL A 321 -14.04 1.25 -7.68
N LYS A 322 -14.48 1.46 -8.93
CA LYS A 322 -13.79 0.97 -10.14
C LYS A 322 -12.31 1.40 -10.20
N SER A 323 -12.02 2.64 -9.79
CA SER A 323 -10.66 3.20 -9.77
C SER A 323 -9.78 2.56 -8.68
N ASN A 324 -10.34 2.31 -7.49
CA ASN A 324 -9.56 1.85 -6.33
C ASN A 324 -9.55 0.32 -6.13
N ILE A 325 -10.55 -0.40 -6.66
CA ILE A 325 -10.75 -1.82 -6.38
C ILE A 325 -9.51 -2.66 -6.72
N ARG A 326 -8.81 -2.35 -7.83
CA ARG A 326 -7.57 -3.04 -8.20
C ARG A 326 -6.53 -3.01 -7.09
N ARG A 327 -6.38 -1.87 -6.40
CA ARG A 327 -5.42 -1.68 -5.32
C ARG A 327 -5.82 -2.46 -4.07
N ILE A 328 -7.13 -2.62 -3.82
CA ILE A 328 -7.65 -3.41 -2.70
C ILE A 328 -7.44 -4.90 -2.97
N LEU A 329 -7.83 -5.37 -4.16
CA LEU A 329 -7.71 -6.78 -4.56
C LEU A 329 -6.24 -7.23 -4.61
N SER A 330 -5.34 -6.39 -5.11
CA SER A 330 -3.90 -6.71 -5.15
C SER A 330 -3.22 -6.65 -3.78
N ALA A 331 -3.75 -5.87 -2.84
CA ALA A 331 -3.25 -5.78 -1.47
C ALA A 331 -3.80 -6.88 -0.55
N ASN A 332 -4.81 -7.63 -0.98
CA ASN A 332 -5.47 -8.64 -0.17
C ASN A 332 -4.52 -9.78 0.19
N THR A 333 -4.23 -9.91 1.48
CA THR A 333 -3.50 -11.04 2.05
C THR A 333 -4.36 -11.87 3.00
N ARG A 334 -5.59 -11.42 3.26
CA ARG A 334 -6.45 -11.94 4.33
C ARG A 334 -7.63 -12.75 3.85
N PHE A 335 -8.19 -12.51 2.67
CA PHE A 335 -9.39 -13.22 2.20
C PHE A 335 -9.07 -14.22 1.10
N SER A 336 -9.80 -15.32 1.07
CA SER A 336 -9.57 -16.45 0.17
C SER A 336 -10.20 -16.27 -1.21
N ASN A 337 -11.29 -15.51 -1.29
CA ASN A 337 -11.97 -15.17 -2.54
C ASN A 337 -12.74 -13.85 -2.39
N TYR A 338 -13.39 -13.45 -3.47
CA TYR A 338 -14.21 -12.26 -3.57
C TYR A 338 -15.63 -12.64 -3.93
N VAL A 339 -16.59 -11.94 -3.34
CA VAL A 339 -17.98 -11.95 -3.78
C VAL A 339 -18.35 -10.53 -4.17
N VAL A 340 -18.96 -10.35 -5.33
CA VAL A 340 -19.46 -9.04 -5.76
C VAL A 340 -20.91 -9.21 -6.16
N ALA A 341 -21.78 -8.43 -5.54
CA ALA A 341 -23.20 -8.38 -5.85
C ALA A 341 -23.62 -6.94 -6.14
N THR A 342 -24.69 -6.78 -6.91
CA THR A 342 -25.33 -5.47 -7.11
C THR A 342 -26.80 -5.53 -6.77
N PHE A 343 -27.38 -4.36 -6.52
CA PHE A 343 -28.82 -4.17 -6.39
C PHE A 343 -29.20 -2.79 -6.94
N GLY A 344 -30.48 -2.62 -7.20
CA GLY A 344 -31.10 -1.38 -7.62
C GLY A 344 -32.61 -1.59 -7.59
N ASP A 345 -33.34 -0.74 -8.31
CA ASP A 345 -34.79 -0.85 -8.47
C ASP A 345 -35.19 -0.69 -9.95
N PRO A 346 -35.77 -1.73 -10.59
CA PRO A 346 -36.13 -3.04 -10.04
C PRO A 346 -34.93 -3.91 -9.66
N TYR A 347 -35.14 -4.83 -8.70
CA TYR A 347 -34.09 -5.77 -8.30
C TYR A 347 -33.83 -6.84 -9.36
N VAL A 348 -32.59 -6.88 -9.86
CA VAL A 348 -32.10 -7.97 -10.71
C VAL A 348 -30.92 -8.66 -10.03
N ARG A 349 -31.03 -9.97 -9.82
CA ARG A 349 -29.98 -10.77 -9.19
C ARG A 349 -28.71 -10.79 -10.04
N ARG A 350 -27.65 -10.15 -9.54
CA ARG A 350 -26.31 -10.17 -10.15
C ARG A 350 -25.27 -10.39 -9.07
N VAL A 351 -24.77 -11.60 -8.94
CA VAL A 351 -23.77 -11.99 -7.95
C VAL A 351 -22.71 -12.90 -8.57
N ILE A 352 -21.44 -12.66 -8.25
CA ILE A 352 -20.34 -13.56 -8.61
C ILE A 352 -19.52 -13.91 -7.37
N LYS A 353 -19.02 -15.14 -7.32
CA LYS A 353 -17.97 -15.58 -6.40
C LYS A 353 -16.75 -15.97 -7.22
N THR A 354 -15.59 -15.41 -6.92
CA THR A 354 -14.38 -15.69 -7.70
C THR A 354 -13.11 -15.47 -6.91
N ARG A 355 -12.04 -16.19 -7.29
CA ARG A 355 -10.66 -15.91 -6.84
C ARG A 355 -9.93 -14.98 -7.81
N SER A 356 -10.48 -14.76 -9.01
CA SER A 356 -9.85 -13.99 -10.09
C SER A 356 -10.09 -12.50 -9.92
N ILE A 357 -9.00 -11.75 -9.74
CA ILE A 357 -9.02 -10.27 -9.75
C ILE A 357 -9.57 -9.75 -11.08
N THR A 358 -9.24 -10.44 -12.19
CA THR A 358 -9.72 -10.08 -13.52
C THR A 358 -11.22 -10.26 -13.65
N ALA A 359 -11.79 -11.33 -13.08
CA ALA A 359 -13.24 -11.55 -13.09
C ALA A 359 -13.99 -10.47 -12.29
N VAL A 360 -13.50 -10.12 -11.09
CA VAL A 360 -14.07 -8.98 -10.32
C VAL A 360 -14.01 -7.69 -11.11
N ARG A 361 -12.88 -7.41 -11.75
CA ARG A 361 -12.72 -6.19 -12.56
C ARG A 361 -13.66 -6.17 -13.76
N ASN A 362 -13.81 -7.30 -14.46
CA ASN A 362 -14.70 -7.40 -15.62
C ASN A 362 -16.16 -7.23 -15.21
N PHE A 363 -16.56 -7.80 -14.06
CA PHE A 363 -17.88 -7.58 -13.48
C PHE A 363 -18.13 -6.09 -13.20
N LEU A 364 -17.20 -5.43 -12.49
CA LEU A 364 -17.33 -4.01 -12.16
C LEU A 364 -17.31 -3.09 -13.38
N LYS A 365 -16.55 -3.43 -14.43
CA LYS A 365 -16.51 -2.66 -15.68
C LYS A 365 -17.87 -2.60 -16.38
N ARG A 366 -18.67 -3.68 -16.28
CA ARG A 366 -20.01 -3.78 -16.86
C ARG A 366 -21.08 -3.04 -16.06
N LEU A 367 -20.74 -2.51 -14.88
CA LEU A 367 -21.67 -1.71 -14.11
C LEU A 367 -21.74 -0.31 -14.71
N SER A 368 -22.93 0.17 -15.02
CA SER A 368 -23.22 1.55 -15.36
C SER A 368 -24.28 2.02 -14.36
N ALA A 369 -24.09 3.21 -13.78
CA ALA A 369 -25.12 3.85 -12.99
C ALA A 369 -26.29 4.15 -13.95
N ARG A 370 -27.38 3.39 -13.85
CA ARG A 370 -28.56 3.52 -14.71
C ARG A 370 -29.79 3.25 -13.88
N GLY A 371 -30.84 4.03 -14.12
CA GLY A 371 -32.11 3.87 -13.44
C GLY A 371 -32.03 4.07 -11.91
N GLY A 372 -33.04 3.53 -11.26
CA GLY A 372 -33.54 3.93 -9.95
C GLY A 372 -34.98 4.36 -10.18
N GLY A 373 -35.94 3.51 -9.82
CA GLY A 373 -37.35 3.88 -9.87
C GLY A 373 -37.62 4.97 -8.83
N ASP A 374 -38.16 4.57 -7.69
CA ASP A 374 -38.32 5.41 -6.51
C ASP A 374 -37.29 5.03 -5.44
N CYS A 375 -36.86 6.01 -4.65
CA CYS A 375 -36.26 5.74 -3.35
C CYS A 375 -37.38 5.28 -2.41
N PRO A 376 -37.29 4.11 -1.72
CA PRO A 376 -36.10 3.31 -1.36
C PRO A 376 -35.74 2.13 -2.30
N GLU A 377 -34.58 1.46 -2.11
CA GLU A 377 -34.04 0.41 -3.01
C GLU A 377 -33.95 -1.02 -2.42
N TYR A 378 -33.62 -2.05 -3.21
CA TYR A 378 -33.57 -3.47 -2.79
C TYR A 378 -32.23 -3.93 -2.17
N ALA A 379 -31.68 -3.13 -1.25
CA ALA A 379 -30.37 -3.40 -0.64
C ALA A 379 -30.30 -4.75 0.11
N MET A 380 -31.40 -5.20 0.75
CA MET A 380 -31.37 -6.45 1.53
C MET A 380 -31.34 -7.70 0.64
N SER A 381 -31.99 -7.67 -0.53
CA SER A 381 -31.97 -8.76 -1.50
C SER A 381 -30.57 -8.94 -2.07
N GLY A 382 -29.90 -7.84 -2.46
CA GLY A 382 -28.49 -7.86 -2.86
C GLY A 382 -27.56 -8.39 -1.76
N ALA A 383 -27.75 -7.95 -0.52
CA ALA A 383 -26.97 -8.40 0.63
C ALA A 383 -27.19 -9.89 0.95
N LEU A 384 -28.44 -10.37 0.86
CA LEU A 384 -28.80 -11.76 1.10
C LEU A 384 -28.12 -12.69 0.10
N ASP A 385 -28.18 -12.35 -1.19
CA ASP A 385 -27.58 -13.16 -2.25
C ASP A 385 -26.05 -13.20 -2.19
N ALA A 386 -25.45 -12.08 -1.80
CA ALA A 386 -24.02 -12.02 -1.52
C ALA A 386 -23.64 -12.90 -0.31
N ALA A 387 -24.42 -12.85 0.78
CA ALA A 387 -24.20 -13.68 1.96
C ALA A 387 -24.42 -15.18 1.69
N LYS A 388 -25.39 -15.53 0.85
CA LYS A 388 -25.62 -16.92 0.39
C LYS A 388 -24.40 -17.45 -0.36
N SER A 389 -23.82 -16.65 -1.25
CA SER A 389 -22.66 -17.03 -2.07
C SER A 389 -21.33 -17.09 -1.28
N ALA A 390 -21.20 -16.26 -0.24
CA ALA A 390 -19.97 -16.11 0.52
C ALA A 390 -19.64 -17.29 1.46
N ASP A 391 -18.35 -17.44 1.76
CA ASP A 391 -17.86 -18.40 2.76
C ASP A 391 -18.09 -17.91 4.19
N SER A 392 -17.87 -18.77 5.17
CA SER A 392 -17.87 -18.37 6.58
C SER A 392 -16.64 -17.52 6.94
N ASN A 393 -16.74 -16.71 8.00
CA ASN A 393 -15.72 -15.75 8.46
C ASN A 393 -15.39 -14.68 7.40
N SER A 394 -16.42 -14.12 6.78
CA SER A 394 -16.31 -13.14 5.70
C SER A 394 -16.52 -11.70 6.19
N VAL A 395 -16.15 -10.74 5.35
CA VAL A 395 -16.45 -9.32 5.57
C VAL A 395 -17.24 -8.80 4.38
N MET A 396 -18.36 -8.15 4.65
CA MET A 396 -19.22 -7.50 3.67
C MET A 396 -19.13 -5.99 3.76
N LEU A 397 -18.94 -5.37 2.60
CA LEU A 397 -18.98 -3.94 2.39
C LEU A 397 -20.18 -3.62 1.50
N LEU A 398 -21.23 -3.04 2.09
CA LEU A 398 -22.42 -2.59 1.39
C LEU A 398 -22.30 -1.10 1.11
N PHE A 399 -22.49 -0.68 -0.15
CA PHE A 399 -22.43 0.72 -0.57
C PHE A 399 -23.81 1.14 -1.09
N THR A 400 -24.36 2.23 -0.57
CA THR A 400 -25.66 2.79 -0.99
C THR A 400 -25.80 4.25 -0.61
N ASP A 401 -26.69 4.97 -1.28
CA ASP A 401 -27.23 6.26 -0.84
C ASP A 401 -28.76 6.24 -0.69
N ALA A 402 -29.35 5.05 -0.52
CA ALA A 402 -30.78 4.88 -0.29
C ALA A 402 -31.08 4.02 0.94
N SER A 403 -32.23 4.25 1.56
CA SER A 403 -32.84 3.28 2.48
C SER A 403 -33.32 2.02 1.74
N ALA A 404 -33.57 0.94 2.46
CA ALA A 404 -33.97 -0.35 1.87
C ALA A 404 -35.50 -0.52 1.79
N LYS A 405 -36.02 -0.66 0.57
CA LYS A 405 -37.41 -1.02 0.24
C LYS A 405 -37.79 -2.38 0.83
N ASP A 406 -36.84 -3.30 0.85
CA ASP A 406 -37.01 -4.66 1.33
C ASP A 406 -36.51 -4.89 2.77
N LYS A 407 -36.63 -3.87 3.63
CA LYS A 407 -36.26 -3.91 5.06
C LYS A 407 -36.80 -5.12 5.84
N ARG A 408 -37.93 -5.71 5.43
CA ARG A 408 -38.47 -6.96 5.99
C ARG A 408 -37.47 -8.14 5.95
N ARG A 409 -36.50 -8.11 5.03
CA ARG A 409 -35.48 -9.15 4.87
C ARG A 409 -34.26 -8.99 5.79
N VAL A 410 -34.15 -7.91 6.59
CA VAL A 410 -33.02 -7.71 7.53
C VAL A 410 -32.84 -8.90 8.47
N GLY A 411 -33.94 -9.51 8.93
CA GLY A 411 -33.91 -10.73 9.74
C GLY A 411 -33.20 -11.88 9.03
N GLN A 412 -33.51 -12.11 7.74
CA GLN A 412 -32.89 -13.16 6.93
C GLN A 412 -31.38 -12.91 6.74
N VAL A 413 -31.01 -11.67 6.38
CA VAL A 413 -29.60 -11.28 6.17
C VAL A 413 -28.80 -11.41 7.46
N SER A 414 -29.31 -10.86 8.57
CA SER A 414 -28.61 -10.89 9.86
C SER A 414 -28.46 -12.30 10.43
N SER A 415 -29.48 -13.15 10.32
CA SER A 415 -29.40 -14.56 10.72
C SER A 415 -28.35 -15.31 9.91
N LEU A 416 -28.33 -15.13 8.58
CA LEU A 416 -27.33 -15.77 7.73
C LEU A 416 -25.92 -15.23 8.02
N ALA A 417 -25.78 -13.92 8.21
CA ALA A 417 -24.52 -13.28 8.56
C ALA A 417 -23.99 -13.81 9.90
N LYS A 418 -24.85 -13.95 10.93
CA LYS A 418 -24.47 -14.53 12.22
C LYS A 418 -23.99 -15.98 12.07
N ARG A 419 -24.75 -16.84 11.38
CA ARG A 419 -24.39 -18.25 11.15
C ARG A 419 -23.05 -18.39 10.44
N LYS A 420 -22.83 -17.61 9.38
CA LYS A 420 -21.58 -17.62 8.61
C LYS A 420 -20.48 -16.73 9.20
N ARG A 421 -20.69 -16.09 10.36
CA ARG A 421 -19.76 -15.11 10.96
C ARG A 421 -19.32 -14.04 9.94
N ILE A 422 -20.26 -13.53 9.15
CA ILE A 422 -20.07 -12.43 8.20
C ILE A 422 -20.26 -11.13 8.96
N ARG A 423 -19.26 -10.24 8.86
CA ARG A 423 -19.36 -8.90 9.44
C ARG A 423 -19.80 -7.91 8.37
N VAL A 424 -20.91 -7.22 8.59
CA VAL A 424 -21.51 -6.34 7.57
C VAL A 424 -21.23 -4.88 7.89
N PHE A 425 -20.43 -4.23 7.05
CA PHE A 425 -20.16 -2.81 7.13
C PHE A 425 -20.90 -2.08 6.03
N THR A 426 -21.70 -1.09 6.40
CA THR A 426 -22.47 -0.28 5.45
C THR A 426 -21.77 1.06 5.25
N VAL A 427 -21.67 1.49 4.00
CA VAL A 427 -21.14 2.78 3.58
C VAL A 427 -22.27 3.55 2.96
N GLU A 428 -22.82 4.48 3.73
CA GLU A 428 -23.83 5.44 3.28
C GLU A 428 -23.10 6.59 2.60
N SER A 429 -23.40 6.81 1.31
CA SER A 429 -22.88 7.93 0.54
C SER A 429 -23.82 9.14 0.63
N GLY A 430 -23.24 10.33 0.83
CA GLY A 430 -23.90 11.60 0.51
C GLY A 430 -25.31 11.82 1.09
N ASN A 431 -26.20 12.38 0.26
CA ASN A 431 -27.58 12.73 0.59
C ASN A 431 -28.46 11.48 0.52
N MET A 432 -28.34 10.66 1.56
CA MET A 432 -29.11 9.44 1.67
C MET A 432 -30.61 9.71 1.60
N CYS A 433 -31.34 9.06 0.69
CA CYS A 433 -32.79 9.20 0.61
C CYS A 433 -33.50 8.28 1.64
N GLY A 434 -34.27 8.90 2.53
CA GLY A 434 -35.01 8.24 3.61
C GLY A 434 -34.21 8.01 4.91
N LYS A 435 -34.93 7.58 5.95
CA LYS A 435 -34.31 7.13 7.21
C LYS A 435 -33.96 5.65 7.06
N ALA A 436 -32.70 5.28 7.31
CA ALA A 436 -32.21 3.92 7.08
C ALA A 436 -31.80 3.16 8.38
N PRO A 437 -32.71 2.98 9.36
CA PRO A 437 -32.41 2.28 10.61
C PRO A 437 -32.04 0.80 10.39
N GLU A 438 -32.48 0.18 9.30
CA GLU A 438 -32.21 -1.20 8.92
C GLU A 438 -30.72 -1.53 8.83
N PHE A 439 -29.89 -0.62 8.31
CA PHE A 439 -28.45 -0.86 8.20
C PHE A 439 -27.76 -0.82 9.57
N LYS A 440 -28.23 0.04 10.48
CA LYS A 440 -27.75 0.05 11.87
C LYS A 440 -28.15 -1.24 12.58
N GLN A 441 -29.37 -1.72 12.37
CA GLN A 441 -29.84 -3.01 12.91
C GLN A 441 -28.99 -4.17 12.38
N LEU A 442 -28.73 -4.21 11.07
CA LEU A 442 -27.91 -5.23 10.42
C LEU A 442 -26.45 -5.21 10.92
N ALA A 443 -25.85 -4.02 11.02
CA ALA A 443 -24.50 -3.84 11.54
C ALA A 443 -24.35 -4.34 12.98
N ARG A 444 -25.30 -3.99 13.88
CA ARG A 444 -25.30 -4.46 15.27
C ARG A 444 -25.38 -5.98 15.37
N LYS A 445 -26.27 -6.62 14.60
CA LYS A 445 -26.46 -8.07 14.62
C LYS A 445 -25.31 -8.86 13.97
N SER A 446 -24.45 -8.19 13.20
CA SER A 446 -23.33 -8.81 12.47
C SER A 446 -21.94 -8.39 12.96
N PHE A 447 -21.83 -7.67 14.09
CA PHE A 447 -20.55 -7.13 14.58
C PHE A 447 -19.83 -6.23 13.54
N GLY A 448 -20.64 -5.51 12.78
CA GLY A 448 -20.24 -4.56 11.76
C GLY A 448 -20.43 -3.11 12.20
N GLU A 449 -20.49 -2.19 11.23
CA GLU A 449 -20.58 -0.75 11.50
C GLU A 449 -21.19 0.00 10.31
N VAL A 450 -21.84 1.12 10.55
CA VAL A 450 -22.32 2.03 9.49
C VAL A 450 -21.41 3.25 9.42
N SER A 451 -20.95 3.58 8.21
CA SER A 451 -20.12 4.74 7.91
C SER A 451 -20.86 5.68 7.00
N ARG A 452 -21.14 6.89 7.50
CA ARG A 452 -21.72 7.96 6.68
C ARG A 452 -20.60 8.83 6.12
N LEU A 453 -20.40 8.78 4.81
CA LEU A 453 -19.29 9.45 4.13
C LEU A 453 -19.79 10.38 3.03
N ARG A 454 -19.27 11.61 3.02
CA ARG A 454 -19.41 12.52 1.88
C ARG A 454 -18.42 12.13 0.77
N SER A 455 -18.74 12.45 -0.49
CA SER A 455 -17.97 12.08 -1.70
C SER A 455 -16.45 12.33 -1.57
N GLY A 456 -16.03 13.45 -0.97
CA GLY A 456 -14.61 13.78 -0.76
C GLY A 456 -13.84 12.89 0.24
N THR A 457 -14.53 12.05 1.02
CA THR A 457 -13.93 11.18 2.04
C THR A 457 -13.78 9.73 1.55
N PHE A 458 -14.44 9.37 0.46
CA PHE A 458 -14.52 8.00 -0.03
C PHE A 458 -13.15 7.40 -0.42
N ASN A 459 -12.26 8.20 -1.02
CA ASN A 459 -10.90 7.75 -1.34
C ASN A 459 -10.08 7.39 -0.09
N LYS A 460 -10.32 8.07 1.04
CA LYS A 460 -9.69 7.74 2.32
C LYS A 460 -10.23 6.41 2.87
N LEU A 461 -11.51 6.13 2.67
CA LEU A 461 -12.10 4.83 3.04
C LEU A 461 -11.46 3.71 2.21
N MET A 462 -11.26 3.92 0.91
CA MET A 462 -10.59 2.94 0.06
C MET A 462 -9.15 2.66 0.52
N GLU A 463 -8.42 3.66 1.01
CA GLU A 463 -7.12 3.46 1.65
C GLU A 463 -7.21 2.68 2.97
N PHE A 464 -8.23 2.94 3.79
CA PHE A 464 -8.50 2.16 5.00
C PHE A 464 -8.73 0.68 4.64
N LEU A 465 -9.60 0.41 3.66
CA LEU A 465 -9.90 -0.94 3.18
C LEU A 465 -8.65 -1.65 2.67
N ARG A 466 -7.84 -0.97 1.85
CA ARG A 466 -6.56 -1.51 1.37
C ARG A 466 -5.62 -1.92 2.51
N ARG A 467 -5.55 -1.13 3.58
CA ARG A 467 -4.77 -1.45 4.78
C ARG A 467 -5.40 -2.60 5.59
N ALA A 468 -6.73 -2.66 5.64
CA ALA A 468 -7.47 -3.67 6.38
C ALA A 468 -7.32 -5.07 5.75
N VAL A 469 -7.49 -5.18 4.43
CA VAL A 469 -7.30 -6.45 3.68
C VAL A 469 -5.85 -6.93 3.65
N LYS A 470 -4.89 -6.03 3.91
CA LYS A 470 -3.47 -6.35 4.10
C LYS A 470 -3.12 -6.76 5.54
N GLY A 471 -4.05 -6.61 6.48
CA GLY A 471 -3.83 -6.87 7.90
C GLY A 471 -3.04 -5.79 8.64
N ARG A 472 -2.98 -4.57 8.10
CA ARG A 472 -2.34 -3.42 8.76
C ARG A 472 -3.28 -2.65 9.69
N ILE A 473 -4.59 -2.77 9.48
CA ILE A 473 -5.65 -2.23 10.33
C ILE A 473 -6.72 -3.32 10.51
N SER A 474 -7.41 -3.33 11.64
CA SER A 474 -8.56 -4.22 11.85
C SER A 474 -9.81 -3.69 11.15
N PHE A 475 -10.65 -4.59 10.62
CA PHE A 475 -12.02 -4.21 10.21
C PHE A 475 -12.87 -3.78 11.40
N SER A 476 -12.50 -4.10 12.64
CA SER A 476 -13.17 -3.57 13.84
C SER A 476 -12.92 -2.07 14.04
N ALA A 477 -11.90 -1.49 13.42
CA ALA A 477 -11.65 -0.06 13.40
C ALA A 477 -12.38 0.66 12.26
N PHE A 478 -13.44 0.04 11.69
CA PHE A 478 -14.20 0.65 10.60
C PHE A 478 -14.75 2.01 11.02
N PRO A 479 -14.54 3.06 10.21
CA PRO A 479 -14.79 4.41 10.69
C PRO A 479 -16.27 4.79 10.61
N ARG A 480 -16.84 5.23 11.73
CA ARG A 480 -18.22 5.77 11.78
C ARG A 480 -18.36 7.14 11.12
N SER A 481 -17.28 7.91 11.05
CA SER A 481 -17.28 9.31 10.57
C SER A 481 -15.97 9.68 9.85
N PRO A 482 -15.93 10.78 9.09
CA PRO A 482 -14.70 11.29 8.48
C PRO A 482 -13.56 11.52 9.48
N SER A 483 -13.88 12.01 10.69
CA SER A 483 -12.91 12.22 11.77
C SER A 483 -12.37 10.89 12.31
N ALA A 484 -13.24 9.89 12.51
CA ALA A 484 -12.84 8.55 12.89
C ALA A 484 -11.95 7.88 11.83
N LEU A 485 -12.27 8.08 10.54
CA LEU A 485 -11.45 7.61 9.42
C LEU A 485 -10.07 8.25 9.41
N LYS A 486 -9.98 9.57 9.63
CA LYS A 486 -8.70 10.28 9.73
C LYS A 486 -7.87 9.72 10.90
N LYS A 487 -8.50 9.44 12.04
CA LYS A 487 -7.85 8.83 13.22
C LYS A 487 -7.36 7.40 12.93
N ALA A 488 -8.20 6.56 12.33
CA ALA A 488 -7.88 5.20 11.95
C ALA A 488 -6.71 5.14 10.94
N LEU A 489 -6.67 6.07 9.98
CA LEU A 489 -5.59 6.17 9.00
C LEU A 489 -4.30 6.76 9.57
N ARG A 490 -4.38 7.75 10.46
CA ARG A 490 -3.20 8.33 11.13
C ARG A 490 -2.44 7.31 11.98
N GLY A 491 -3.16 6.31 12.52
CA GLY A 491 -2.60 5.37 13.47
C GLY A 491 -2.24 6.11 14.75
N THR A 492 -3.13 6.08 15.74
CA THR A 492 -2.76 6.52 17.09
C THR A 492 -1.59 5.68 17.58
N LYS A 493 -0.38 6.25 17.63
CA LYS A 493 0.46 6.09 18.81
C LYS A 493 -0.39 6.51 20.00
N ARG A 494 -1.06 5.55 20.65
CA ARG A 494 -1.54 5.75 22.01
C ARG A 494 -0.53 5.02 22.87
N ILE A 495 0.48 5.75 23.36
CA ILE A 495 1.27 5.29 24.49
C ILE A 495 0.34 5.45 25.69
N ILE A 496 -0.43 4.41 26.01
CA ILE A 496 -0.92 4.24 27.37
C ILE A 496 -0.04 3.16 27.96
N ARG A 497 0.80 3.56 28.92
CA ARG A 497 1.47 2.72 29.92
C ARG A 497 1.64 1.25 29.50
N GLY A 498 2.57 0.99 28.59
CA GLY A 498 3.25 -0.30 28.48
C GLY A 498 2.56 -1.46 27.76
N ILE A 499 1.39 -1.31 27.12
CA ILE A 499 0.79 -2.41 26.33
C ILE A 499 0.45 -1.93 24.91
N GLU A 500 1.14 -2.49 23.90
CA GLU A 500 0.75 -2.32 22.49
C GLU A 500 -0.58 -3.05 22.24
N THR A 501 -1.67 -2.29 22.15
CA THR A 501 -2.95 -2.80 21.65
C THR A 501 -3.14 -2.33 20.20
N TYR A 502 -3.53 -3.27 19.33
CA TYR A 502 -3.95 -2.98 17.96
C TYR A 502 -5.47 -2.92 17.95
N SER A 503 -6.03 -1.72 17.75
CA SER A 503 -7.47 -1.53 17.45
C SER A 503 -7.76 -1.77 15.97
#